data_AF-A0A8J7WVF9-F1
#
_entry.id   AF-A0A8J7WVF9-F1
#
_cell.length_a   1.000
_cell.length_b   1.000
_cell.length_c   1.000
_cell.angle_alpha   90.00
_cell.angle_beta   90.00
_cell.angle_gamma   90.00
#
_symmetry.space_group_name_H-M   'P 1'
#
loop_
_entity.id
_entity.type
_entity.pdbx_description
1 polymer ?
#
loop_
_entity_poly.entity_id
_entity_poly.type
_entity_poly.pdbx_seq_one_letter_code
_entity_poly.pdbx_strand_id
1 'polypeptide(L)'
;TYDRGRPGLAWRPLQDTTNDPTIAQRRTLPYRNYQMSEDYYSGGQMLWLEVEGKLRELSGNRRSLDDFARAFFGVGNGDWDVNPYTFNDVVATLNGIAPYDWATFLRGRLDGHGSLTGGLELAGWKLVYRDT
;
A
#
# COMPACT_ATOMS: atom_id res chain seq x y z
N THR A 1 16.22 0.05 -0.51
CA THR A 1 15.01 -0.59 0.04
C THR A 1 14.07 0.48 0.58
N TYR A 2 12.82 0.14 0.89
CA TYR A 2 11.87 1.02 1.59
C TYR A 2 12.23 1.28 3.07
N ASP A 3 13.29 0.65 3.57
CA ASP A 3 13.84 0.87 4.91
C ASP A 3 14.95 1.94 4.96
N ARG A 4 15.98 1.88 4.08
CA ARG A 4 17.11 2.86 4.09
C ARG A 4 17.38 3.62 2.78
N GLY A 5 16.82 3.18 1.65
CA GLY A 5 17.19 3.68 0.31
C GLY A 5 16.31 4.81 -0.24
N ARG A 6 15.35 5.29 0.56
CA ARG A 6 14.29 6.22 0.16
C ARG A 6 14.18 7.35 1.17
N PRO A 7 15.16 8.26 1.22
CA PRO A 7 15.15 9.37 2.18
C PRO A 7 13.94 10.31 2.02
N GLY A 8 13.25 10.27 0.89
CA GLY A 8 12.00 11.00 0.68
C GLY A 8 10.87 10.61 1.65
N LEU A 9 10.84 9.37 2.14
CA LEU A 9 9.82 8.89 3.08
C LEU A 9 9.85 9.62 4.42
N ALA A 10 10.89 10.41 4.71
CA ALA A 10 10.98 11.24 5.90
C ALA A 10 10.15 12.53 5.82
N TRP A 11 9.69 12.94 4.63
CA TRP A 11 8.97 14.21 4.44
C TRP A 11 7.85 14.18 3.40
N ARG A 12 7.90 13.25 2.45
CA ARG A 12 6.91 13.11 1.38
C ARG A 12 6.03 11.89 1.69
N PRO A 13 4.72 12.07 1.91
CA PRO A 13 3.80 10.95 2.06
C PRO A 13 3.72 10.13 0.77
N LEU A 14 3.48 8.82 0.90
CA LEU A 14 3.36 7.93 -0.26
C LEU A 14 2.23 8.39 -1.20
N GLN A 15 1.09 8.79 -0.64
CA GLN A 15 -0.06 9.22 -1.44
C GLN A 15 0.25 10.45 -2.32
N ASP A 16 1.12 11.36 -1.88
CA ASP A 16 1.48 12.55 -2.66
C ASP A 16 2.24 12.21 -3.95
N THR A 17 2.94 11.07 -3.99
CA THR A 17 3.66 10.63 -5.19
C THR A 17 2.75 10.41 -6.40
N THR A 18 1.44 10.25 -6.19
CA THR A 18 0.42 10.17 -7.26
C THR A 18 0.33 11.44 -8.11
N ASN A 19 0.73 12.59 -7.55
CA ASN A 19 0.75 13.87 -8.26
C ASN A 19 2.02 14.06 -9.13
N ASP A 20 3.03 13.23 -8.93
CA ASP A 20 4.35 13.40 -9.53
C ASP A 20 4.34 13.38 -11.06
N PRO A 21 3.62 12.48 -11.76
CA PRO A 21 3.56 12.49 -13.22
C PRO A 21 3.05 13.82 -13.79
N THR A 22 2.08 14.44 -13.11
CA THR A 22 1.49 15.72 -13.50
C THR A 22 2.47 16.87 -13.28
N ILE A 23 3.11 16.91 -12.10
CA ILE A 23 4.08 17.98 -11.74
C ILE A 23 5.32 17.90 -12.61
N ALA A 24 5.91 16.71 -12.74
CA ALA A 24 7.15 16.49 -13.47
C ALA A 24 6.96 16.42 -14.98
N GLN A 25 5.71 16.27 -15.47
CA GLN A 25 5.41 15.95 -16.87
C GLN A 25 6.23 14.77 -17.38
N ARG A 26 6.45 13.76 -16.52
CA ARG A 26 7.30 12.58 -16.78
C ARG A 26 8.75 12.91 -17.19
N ARG A 27 9.27 14.11 -16.91
CA ARG A 27 10.67 14.46 -17.15
C ARG A 27 11.58 13.77 -16.13
N THR A 28 12.85 13.59 -16.48
CA THR A 28 13.85 13.06 -15.57
C THR A 28 13.99 13.94 -14.32
N LEU A 29 13.96 13.33 -13.14
CA LEU A 29 14.12 14.01 -11.85
C LEU A 29 15.53 13.81 -11.29
N PRO A 30 16.25 14.89 -10.91
CA PRO A 30 17.48 14.75 -10.11
C PRO A 30 17.13 14.20 -8.73
N TYR A 31 18.03 13.46 -8.06
CA TYR A 31 17.78 12.92 -6.72
C TYR A 31 16.47 12.11 -6.59
N ARG A 32 16.20 11.23 -7.56
CA ARG A 32 14.92 10.52 -7.69
C ARG A 32 14.48 9.78 -6.42
N ASN A 33 15.41 9.21 -5.65
CA ASN A 33 15.12 8.51 -4.39
C ASN A 33 14.73 9.44 -3.23
N TYR A 34 15.10 10.73 -3.30
CA TYR A 34 14.66 11.76 -2.37
C TYR A 34 13.31 12.35 -2.78
N GLN A 35 13.10 12.50 -4.10
CA GLN A 35 11.83 12.99 -4.63
C GLN A 35 10.75 11.92 -4.71
N MET A 36 11.10 10.64 -4.62
CA MET A 36 10.19 9.49 -4.71
C MET A 36 9.45 9.30 -6.05
N SER A 37 9.38 10.26 -6.96
CA SER A 37 8.82 10.04 -8.31
C SER A 37 7.46 9.29 -8.28
N GLU A 38 7.27 8.27 -9.12
CA GLU A 38 6.07 7.39 -9.16
C GLU A 38 6.11 6.25 -8.12
N ASP A 39 6.61 6.51 -6.92
CA ASP A 39 6.78 5.48 -5.89
C ASP A 39 5.47 4.89 -5.35
N TYR A 40 4.31 5.48 -5.65
CA TYR A 40 3.00 4.89 -5.38
C TYR A 40 2.84 3.48 -5.96
N TYR A 41 3.55 3.14 -7.05
CA TYR A 41 3.56 1.77 -7.56
C TYR A 41 4.21 0.79 -6.58
N SER A 42 5.53 0.91 -6.37
CA SER A 42 6.25 -0.04 -5.54
C SER A 42 5.93 0.13 -4.04
N GLY A 43 5.56 1.32 -3.60
CA GLY A 43 5.23 1.60 -2.20
C GLY A 43 3.82 1.14 -1.90
N GLY A 44 2.91 1.28 -2.87
CA GLY A 44 1.60 0.64 -2.82
C GLY A 44 1.70 -0.88 -2.75
N GLN A 45 2.63 -1.51 -3.49
CA GLN A 45 2.88 -2.95 -3.34
C GLN A 45 3.30 -3.33 -1.93
N MET A 46 4.19 -2.54 -1.30
CA MET A 46 4.59 -2.78 0.09
C MET A 46 3.43 -2.60 1.09
N LEU A 47 2.58 -1.59 0.88
CA LEU A 47 1.37 -1.40 1.68
C LEU A 47 0.42 -2.60 1.55
N TRP A 48 0.15 -3.07 0.33
CA TRP A 48 -0.72 -4.21 0.11
C TRP A 48 -0.14 -5.51 0.66
N LEU A 49 1.18 -5.69 0.66
CA LEU A 49 1.84 -6.80 1.36
C LEU A 49 1.59 -6.76 2.87
N GLU A 50 1.56 -5.58 3.48
CA GLU A 50 1.24 -5.44 4.90
C GLU A 50 -0.25 -5.68 5.19
N VAL A 51 -1.15 -5.24 4.30
CA VAL A 51 -2.59 -5.57 4.37
C VAL A 51 -2.80 -7.09 4.32
N GLU A 52 -2.14 -7.79 3.40
CA GLU A 52 -2.16 -9.25 3.29
C GLU A 52 -1.74 -9.93 4.60
N GLY A 53 -0.57 -9.52 5.13
CA GLY A 53 -0.08 -10.02 6.42
C GLY A 53 -1.06 -9.77 7.56
N LYS A 54 -1.67 -8.58 7.61
CA LYS A 54 -2.64 -8.21 8.64
C LYS A 54 -3.94 -9.01 8.54
N LEU A 55 -4.46 -9.25 7.32
CA LEU A 55 -5.63 -10.10 7.10
C LEU A 55 -5.37 -11.53 7.58
N ARG A 56 -4.21 -12.08 7.26
CA ARG A 56 -3.79 -13.41 7.71
C ARG A 56 -3.69 -13.49 9.23
N GLU A 57 -3.04 -12.51 9.86
CA GLU A 57 -2.94 -12.41 11.32
C GLU A 57 -4.33 -12.38 11.99
N LEU A 58 -5.22 -11.48 11.56
CA LEU A 58 -6.55 -11.30 12.15
C LEU A 58 -7.47 -12.52 11.94
N SER A 59 -7.28 -13.25 10.85
CA SER A 59 -8.15 -14.38 10.47
C SER A 59 -7.61 -15.75 10.89
N GLY A 60 -6.39 -15.82 11.41
CA GLY A 60 -5.69 -17.09 11.64
C GLY A 60 -5.36 -17.82 10.34
N ASN A 61 -4.80 -17.09 9.36
CA ASN A 61 -4.43 -17.55 8.01
C ASN A 61 -5.60 -18.03 7.13
N ARG A 62 -6.85 -17.70 7.48
CA ARG A 62 -8.03 -18.14 6.72
C ARG A 62 -8.49 -17.16 5.64
N ARG A 63 -8.09 -15.89 5.76
CA ARG A 63 -8.41 -14.82 4.81
C ARG A 63 -7.15 -14.17 4.27
N SER A 64 -7.21 -13.75 3.02
CA SER A 64 -6.12 -13.08 2.31
C SER A 64 -6.64 -11.92 1.45
N LEU A 65 -5.72 -11.25 0.78
CA LEU A 65 -5.97 -10.24 -0.22
C LEU A 65 -6.78 -10.80 -1.42
N ASP A 66 -6.78 -12.12 -1.64
CA ASP A 66 -7.66 -12.74 -2.64
C ASP A 66 -9.14 -12.65 -2.22
N ASP A 67 -9.44 -12.77 -0.93
CA ASP A 67 -10.80 -12.54 -0.42
C ASP A 67 -11.20 -11.08 -0.62
N PHE A 68 -10.27 -10.14 -0.43
CA PHE A 68 -10.49 -8.73 -0.74
C PHE A 68 -10.74 -8.51 -2.23
N ALA A 69 -9.87 -9.02 -3.10
CA ALA A 69 -10.02 -8.86 -4.54
C ALA A 69 -11.35 -9.44 -5.04
N ARG A 70 -11.75 -10.62 -4.52
CA ARG A 70 -13.05 -11.22 -4.84
C ARG A 70 -14.22 -10.37 -4.37
N ALA A 71 -14.17 -9.86 -3.14
CA ALA A 71 -15.26 -9.05 -2.59
C ALA A 71 -15.36 -7.65 -3.23
N PHE A 72 -14.22 -7.07 -3.60
CA PHE A 72 -14.13 -5.70 -4.10
C PHE A 72 -14.30 -5.60 -5.61
N PHE A 73 -13.60 -6.44 -6.38
CA PHE A 73 -13.60 -6.40 -7.85
C PHE A 73 -14.53 -7.44 -8.48
N GLY A 74 -14.95 -8.46 -7.73
CA GLY A 74 -15.85 -9.53 -8.22
C GLY A 74 -17.33 -9.19 -8.20
N VAL A 75 -17.70 -7.91 -8.18
CA VAL A 75 -19.08 -7.42 -8.16
C VAL A 75 -19.60 -7.16 -9.57
N GLY A 76 -20.93 -7.23 -9.78
CA GLY A 76 -21.56 -6.81 -11.03
C GLY A 76 -21.13 -7.62 -12.27
N ASN A 77 -21.04 -8.94 -12.18
CA ASN A 77 -20.63 -9.77 -13.32
C ASN A 77 -21.53 -9.56 -14.54
N GLY A 78 -20.94 -9.17 -15.67
CA GLY A 78 -21.64 -8.86 -16.92
C GLY A 78 -22.11 -7.41 -17.06
N ASP A 79 -21.86 -6.58 -16.04
CA ASP A 79 -22.06 -5.14 -16.09
C ASP A 79 -20.88 -4.44 -16.79
N TRP A 80 -21.20 -3.45 -17.61
CA TRP A 80 -20.22 -2.62 -18.34
C TRP A 80 -20.25 -1.16 -17.88
N ASP A 81 -21.11 -0.84 -16.91
CA ASP A 81 -21.19 0.48 -16.33
C ASP A 81 -19.93 0.82 -15.51
N VAL A 82 -19.60 2.11 -15.49
CA VAL A 82 -18.47 2.60 -14.68
C VAL A 82 -18.85 2.51 -13.21
N ASN A 83 -18.09 1.72 -12.45
CA ASN A 83 -18.27 1.55 -11.01
C ASN A 83 -17.10 2.22 -10.24
N PRO A 84 -17.20 3.52 -9.91
CA PRO A 84 -16.18 4.19 -9.12
C PRO A 84 -16.24 3.74 -7.67
N TYR A 85 -15.11 3.85 -6.97
CA TYR A 85 -15.04 3.57 -5.54
C TYR A 85 -14.35 4.72 -4.79
N THR A 86 -14.60 4.75 -3.49
CA THR A 86 -14.01 5.68 -2.54
C THR A 86 -13.04 4.95 -1.60
N PHE A 87 -12.24 5.71 -0.86
CA PHE A 87 -11.43 5.14 0.22
C PHE A 87 -12.27 4.39 1.26
N ASN A 88 -13.48 4.88 1.55
CA ASN A 88 -14.37 4.26 2.53
C ASN A 88 -14.89 2.91 2.03
N ASP A 89 -15.06 2.72 0.72
CA ASP A 89 -15.44 1.42 0.16
C ASP A 89 -14.33 0.39 0.39
N VAL A 90 -13.06 0.78 0.18
CA VAL A 90 -11.91 -0.09 0.47
C VAL A 90 -11.88 -0.48 1.96
N VAL A 91 -12.05 0.49 2.85
CA VAL A 91 -12.11 0.26 4.31
C VAL A 91 -13.27 -0.66 4.68
N ALA A 92 -14.46 -0.42 4.14
CA ALA A 92 -15.65 -1.20 4.43
C ALA A 92 -15.49 -2.66 3.97
N THR A 93 -14.93 -2.88 2.78
CA THR A 93 -14.69 -4.24 2.27
C THR A 93 -13.66 -4.98 3.11
N LEU A 94 -12.54 -4.35 3.48
CA LEU A 94 -11.55 -4.96 4.39
C LEU A 94 -12.18 -5.31 5.76
N ASN A 95 -12.97 -4.40 6.32
CA ASN A 95 -13.64 -4.61 7.60
C ASN A 95 -14.66 -5.76 7.56
N GLY A 96 -15.32 -5.96 6.42
CA GLY A 96 -16.21 -7.10 6.18
C GLY A 96 -15.49 -8.46 6.13
N ILE A 97 -14.20 -8.48 5.81
CA ILE A 97 -13.39 -9.72 5.75
C ILE A 97 -12.79 -10.04 7.11
N ALA A 98 -12.20 -9.05 7.77
CA ALA A 98 -11.64 -9.15 9.11
C ALA A 98 -11.79 -7.80 9.83
N PRO A 99 -12.60 -7.71 10.91
CA PRO A 99 -12.80 -6.46 11.61
C PRO A 99 -11.51 -5.90 12.22
N TYR A 100 -11.19 -4.66 11.88
CA TYR A 100 -10.01 -3.93 12.36
C TYR A 100 -10.13 -2.44 12.02
N ASP A 101 -9.33 -1.58 12.66
CA ASP A 101 -9.28 -0.15 12.32
C ASP A 101 -8.47 0.08 11.02
N TRP A 102 -9.02 -0.39 9.90
CA TRP A 102 -8.41 -0.29 8.59
C TRP A 102 -8.23 1.16 8.12
N ALA A 103 -9.12 2.06 8.53
CA ALA A 103 -9.03 3.47 8.17
C ALA A 103 -7.74 4.08 8.74
N THR A 104 -7.51 3.95 10.05
CA THR A 104 -6.28 4.44 10.69
C THR A 104 -5.05 3.72 10.15
N PHE A 105 -5.14 2.40 9.95
CA PHE A 105 -4.04 1.61 9.42
C PHE A 105 -3.56 2.11 8.05
N LEU A 106 -4.48 2.28 7.09
CA LEU A 106 -4.18 2.73 5.74
C LEU A 106 -3.74 4.19 5.72
N ARG A 107 -4.44 5.08 6.45
CA ARG A 107 -4.09 6.51 6.53
C ARG A 107 -2.69 6.72 7.11
N GLY A 108 -2.34 5.98 8.16
CA GLY A 108 -1.00 6.04 8.74
C GLY A 108 0.12 5.70 7.75
N ARG A 109 -0.15 4.88 6.74
CA ARG A 109 0.85 4.48 5.72
C ARG A 109 0.82 5.35 4.47
N LEU A 110 -0.34 5.88 4.11
CA LEU A 110 -0.52 6.74 2.95
C LEU A 110 -0.10 8.20 3.21
N ASP A 111 -0.47 8.70 4.39
CA ASP A 111 -0.29 10.11 4.80
C ASP A 111 0.90 10.27 5.76
N GLY A 112 1.41 9.17 6.32
CA GLY A 112 2.53 9.17 7.26
C GLY A 112 3.91 9.12 6.61
N HIS A 113 4.91 9.04 7.48
CA HIS A 113 6.33 8.99 7.14
C HIS A 113 6.98 7.74 7.74
N GLY A 114 8.03 7.24 7.08
CA GLY A 114 8.83 6.12 7.58
C GLY A 114 8.83 4.90 6.67
N SER A 115 9.35 3.80 7.22
CA SER A 115 9.57 2.57 6.45
C SER A 115 8.27 1.88 6.07
N LEU A 116 8.23 1.36 4.84
CA LEU A 116 7.15 0.50 4.33
C LEU A 116 7.61 -0.96 4.27
N THR A 117 8.19 -1.48 5.36
CA THR A 117 8.68 -2.87 5.41
C THR A 117 7.88 -3.80 6.34
N GLY A 118 6.85 -3.30 7.03
CA GLY A 118 6.08 -4.10 7.99
C GLY A 118 5.49 -5.38 7.39
N GLY A 119 5.09 -5.34 6.12
CA GLY A 119 4.57 -6.52 5.42
C GLY A 119 5.58 -7.66 5.25
N LEU A 120 6.89 -7.36 5.22
CA LEU A 120 7.92 -8.41 5.15
C LEU A 120 7.94 -9.25 6.43
N GLU A 121 7.88 -8.60 7.59
CA GLU A 121 7.87 -9.27 8.89
C GLU A 121 6.60 -10.11 9.08
N LEU A 122 5.44 -9.57 8.69
CA LEU A 122 4.17 -10.30 8.72
C LEU A 122 4.17 -11.50 7.77
N ALA A 123 4.94 -11.45 6.68
CA ALA A 123 5.15 -12.57 5.76
C ALA A 123 6.22 -13.57 6.25
N GLY A 124 6.76 -13.39 7.46
CA GLY A 124 7.78 -14.27 8.05
C GLY A 124 9.21 -13.99 7.60
N TRP A 125 9.45 -12.87 6.93
CA TRP A 125 10.78 -12.48 6.48
C TRP A 125 11.43 -11.48 7.44
N LYS A 126 12.75 -11.57 7.58
CA LYS A 126 13.55 -10.60 8.32
C LYS A 126 14.48 -9.86 7.37
N LEU A 127 14.39 -8.53 7.34
CA LEU A 127 15.35 -7.70 6.61
C LEU A 127 16.65 -7.60 7.40
N VAL A 128 17.77 -7.95 6.75
CA VAL A 128 19.11 -7.87 7.33
C VAL A 128 20.04 -7.19 6.34
N TYR A 129 20.88 -6.29 6.83
CA TYR A 129 21.98 -5.69 6.07
C TYR A 129 23.27 -6.37 6.47
N ARG A 130 24.09 -6.71 5.47
CA ARG A 130 25.45 -7.18 5.65
C ARG A 130 26.38 -6.16 5.02
N ASP A 131 27.56 -5.99 5.60
CA ASP A 131 28.54 -5.02 5.11
C ASP A 131 29.12 -5.45 3.75
N THR A 132 29.00 -6.74 3.42
CA THR A 132 29.07 -7.42 2.11
C THR A 132 28.55 -8.84 2.27
#